data_AF-A0A382YB73-F1
#
_entry.id   AF-A0A382YB73-F1
#
_cell.length_a   1.000
_cell.length_b   1.000
_cell.length_c   1.000
_cell.angle_alpha   90.00
_cell.angle_beta   90.00
_cell.angle_gamma   90.00
#
_symmetry.space_group_name_H-M   'P 1'
#
loop_
_entity.id
_entity.type
_entity.pdbx_description
1 polymer ?
#
loop_
_entity_poly.entity_id
_entity_poly.type
_entity_poly.pdbx_seq_one_letter_code
_entity_poly.pdbx_strand_id
1 'polypeptide(L)'
;FWLEKKNKFTVHGLLGLSFLFYCFGEGLLIDLTIGDNLRNMGVGNKGLFDGLDVEGSDSNAALAVALDLPVLLVIDVSGITRGIAPLLAGYTGFDPDVHIAGVILNRVAGPRQESKLRAAIERYSDLPVLGAIGRDPTLVIEERHLGLVPGNEDPGASARIEEVAKVVESAVDLDAVLALTKGQPNTTAGPVFAAPPRPTGKGLPVRIGIARDRAFGFYYPDDLDAFENAGAELVPFDTLNDQRLPQVDGLFIGGGFPECFLEE
;
A
#
# COMPACT_ATOMS: atom_id res chain seq x y z
N PHE A 1 -4.01 18.66 0.42
CA PHE A 1 -4.06 19.54 1.61
C PHE A 1 -4.13 18.62 2.82
N TRP A 2 -3.15 18.68 3.72
CA TRP A 2 -2.93 17.77 4.87
C TRP A 2 -2.85 16.26 4.54
N LEU A 3 -1.63 15.80 4.23
CA LEU A 3 -1.27 14.38 4.18
C LEU A 3 0.09 14.23 4.87
N GLU A 4 0.04 14.27 6.19
CA GLU A 4 1.17 13.99 7.06
C GLU A 4 1.19 12.49 7.34
N LYS A 5 2.31 11.84 6.97
CA LYS A 5 2.77 10.48 7.33
C LYS A 5 1.99 9.29 6.76
N LYS A 6 2.65 8.58 5.84
CA LYS A 6 3.24 7.23 6.01
C LYS A 6 3.58 6.62 4.65
N ASN A 7 4.75 5.97 4.59
CA ASN A 7 5.13 4.83 3.73
C ASN A 7 5.29 5.04 2.20
N LYS A 8 6.53 5.19 1.69
CA LYS A 8 6.91 4.76 0.31
C LYS A 8 8.39 4.36 0.18
N PHE A 9 8.68 3.14 -0.30
CA PHE A 9 9.99 2.70 -0.84
C PHE A 9 9.86 1.96 -2.17
N THR A 10 10.89 2.03 -3.01
CA THR A 10 10.93 1.45 -4.38
C THR A 10 12.29 0.81 -4.66
N VAL A 11 12.33 -0.44 -5.18
CA VAL A 11 13.53 -1.08 -5.74
C VAL A 11 13.14 -1.98 -6.93
N HIS A 12 13.94 -1.97 -8.02
CA HIS A 12 13.77 -2.77 -9.25
C HIS A 12 14.72 -3.97 -9.31
N GLY A 13 14.25 -5.12 -9.84
CA GLY A 13 15.05 -6.34 -10.04
C GLY A 13 14.65 -7.16 -11.28
N LEU A 14 15.65 -7.79 -11.90
CA LEU A 14 15.63 -8.47 -13.20
C LEU A 14 14.69 -9.68 -13.25
N LEU A 15 13.53 -9.55 -13.91
CA LEU A 15 12.80 -10.60 -14.65
C LEU A 15 11.43 -10.12 -15.18
N GLY A 16 11.09 -8.83 -15.03
CA GLY A 16 9.89 -8.25 -15.65
C GLY A 16 8.58 -8.68 -15.00
N LEU A 17 8.64 -9.39 -13.88
CA LEU A 17 7.53 -9.67 -12.98
C LEU A 17 7.84 -9.06 -11.63
N SER A 18 7.16 -7.96 -11.40
CA SER A 18 7.02 -7.34 -10.11
C SER A 18 5.85 -8.11 -9.41
N PHE A 19 5.90 -8.51 -8.13
CA PHE A 19 4.76 -8.88 -7.21
C PHE A 19 4.78 -7.97 -5.97
N LEU A 20 3.69 -7.14 -5.54
CA LEU A 20 3.32 -6.13 -4.37
C LEU A 20 2.32 -6.78 -3.44
N PHE A 21 2.83 -7.42 -2.40
CA PHE A 21 2.20 -7.36 -1.10
C PHE A 21 2.34 -5.95 -0.54
N TYR A 22 2.96 -5.77 0.60
CA TYR A 22 4.18 -5.03 0.49
C TYR A 22 5.21 -6.08 0.05
N CYS A 23 5.71 -5.93 -1.18
CA CYS A 23 6.74 -6.66 -1.99
C CYS A 23 6.22 -6.64 -3.43
N PHE A 24 6.62 -5.72 -4.45
CA PHE A 24 5.97 -5.08 -5.75
C PHE A 24 5.89 -5.74 -7.13
N GLY A 25 4.61 -5.77 -7.66
CA GLY A 25 3.84 -6.06 -8.92
C GLY A 25 2.64 -7.06 -8.84
N GLU A 26 2.05 -7.37 -9.97
CA GLU A 26 0.63 -7.67 -10.21
C GLU A 26 -0.41 -7.82 -9.04
N GLY A 27 -0.78 -6.70 -8.40
CA GLY A 27 -2.17 -6.21 -8.27
C GLY A 27 -2.94 -6.62 -7.01
N LEU A 28 -2.85 -5.89 -5.89
CA LEU A 28 -3.68 -6.14 -4.71
C LEU A 28 -3.83 -4.90 -3.81
N LEU A 29 -4.99 -4.68 -3.17
CA LEU A 29 -5.21 -3.62 -2.18
C LEU A 29 -5.40 -4.24 -0.79
N ILE A 30 -4.58 -3.94 0.21
CA ILE A 30 -4.79 -4.54 1.55
C ILE A 30 -5.64 -3.60 2.40
N ASP A 31 -6.91 -3.58 2.00
CA ASP A 31 -8.20 -3.51 2.71
C ASP A 31 -9.21 -3.85 1.58
N LEU A 32 -9.17 -5.10 1.03
CA LEU A 32 -9.26 -5.39 -0.44
C LEU A 32 -10.36 -4.72 -1.22
N THR A 33 -10.00 -3.65 -1.88
CA THR A 33 -10.74 -3.07 -2.97
C THR A 33 -10.02 -3.32 -4.29
N ILE A 34 -10.60 -4.16 -5.15
CA ILE A 34 -9.93 -4.66 -6.35
C ILE A 34 -10.76 -4.51 -7.64
N GLY A 35 -10.16 -3.82 -8.61
CA GLY A 35 -10.61 -3.66 -9.99
C GLY A 35 -9.39 -3.45 -10.89
N ASP A 36 -9.47 -3.89 -12.15
CA ASP A 36 -8.32 -4.25 -12.98
C ASP A 36 -7.43 -3.07 -13.49
N ASN A 37 -6.16 -3.38 -13.77
CA ASN A 37 -5.03 -2.52 -14.19
C ASN A 37 -4.33 -1.70 -13.10
N LEU A 38 -3.77 -2.37 -12.08
CA LEU A 38 -2.44 -2.13 -11.48
C LEU A 38 -1.87 -0.70 -11.36
N ARG A 39 -2.72 0.29 -11.09
CA ARG A 39 -2.30 1.68 -10.85
C ARG A 39 -2.81 2.28 -9.55
N ASN A 40 -3.83 1.71 -8.90
CA ASN A 40 -4.47 2.33 -7.73
C ASN A 40 -4.59 1.35 -6.55
N MET A 41 -3.68 1.47 -5.57
CA MET A 41 -3.76 0.81 -4.26
C MET A 41 -3.88 1.90 -3.17
N GLY A 42 -4.93 1.86 -2.36
CA GLY A 42 -5.14 2.74 -1.19
C GLY A 42 -5.05 1.97 0.11
N VAL A 43 -4.30 2.46 1.10
CA VAL A 43 -4.31 1.92 2.47
C VAL A 43 -4.82 3.04 3.36
N GLY A 44 -5.94 2.82 4.05
CA GLY A 44 -6.44 3.79 5.02
C GLY A 44 -5.59 3.81 6.29
N ASN A 45 -5.46 4.98 6.90
CA ASN A 45 -4.74 5.15 8.17
C ASN A 45 -5.60 4.77 9.40
N LYS A 46 -6.86 4.37 9.20
CA LYS A 46 -7.84 4.00 10.24
C LYS A 46 -8.62 2.74 9.83
N GLY A 47 -9.58 2.30 10.66
CA GLY A 47 -10.46 1.17 10.32
C GLY A 47 -11.37 1.45 9.13
N LEU A 48 -11.98 0.40 8.58
CA LEU A 48 -12.77 0.44 7.34
C LEU A 48 -13.80 1.59 7.29
N PHE A 49 -14.54 1.80 8.38
CA PHE A 49 -15.59 2.84 8.50
C PHE A 49 -15.11 4.11 9.20
N ASP A 50 -13.84 4.20 9.57
CA ASP A 50 -13.33 5.31 10.38
C ASP A 50 -12.88 6.48 9.51
N GLY A 51 -13.35 7.68 9.87
CA GLY A 51 -13.08 8.94 9.18
C GLY A 51 -12.85 10.11 10.14
N LEU A 52 -12.75 11.32 9.63
CA LEU A 52 -12.99 12.54 10.41
C LEU A 52 -14.47 12.92 10.37
N ASP A 53 -15.16 12.58 9.28
CA ASP A 53 -16.60 12.75 9.18
C ASP A 53 -17.32 11.68 10.01
N VAL A 54 -18.32 12.11 10.76
CA VAL A 54 -19.17 11.24 11.58
C VAL A 54 -19.99 10.30 10.70
N GLU A 55 -20.38 10.76 9.50
CA GLU A 55 -21.10 9.95 8.52
C GLU A 55 -20.14 9.07 7.68
N GLY A 56 -18.83 9.12 7.94
CA GLY A 56 -17.86 8.24 7.30
C GLY A 56 -17.59 8.55 5.82
N SER A 57 -17.94 9.73 5.30
CA SER A 57 -17.72 10.09 3.88
C SER A 57 -16.24 10.13 3.47
N ASP A 58 -15.33 10.22 4.44
CA ASP A 58 -13.87 10.18 4.27
C ASP A 58 -13.24 8.87 4.77
N SER A 59 -14.03 7.80 4.87
CA SER A 59 -13.58 6.45 5.25
C SER A 59 -13.16 5.60 4.05
N ASN A 60 -12.49 4.48 4.31
CA ASN A 60 -12.17 3.49 3.28
C ASN A 60 -13.44 2.87 2.67
N ALA A 61 -14.47 2.65 3.48
CA ALA A 61 -15.77 2.17 3.02
C ALA A 61 -16.38 3.09 1.98
N ALA A 62 -16.39 4.41 2.23
CA ALA A 62 -16.89 5.38 1.27
C ALA A 62 -16.09 5.38 -0.04
N LEU A 63 -14.77 5.18 0.04
CA LEU A 63 -13.92 5.03 -1.14
C LEU A 63 -14.22 3.74 -1.92
N ALA A 64 -14.40 2.62 -1.22
CA ALA A 64 -14.74 1.33 -1.82
C ALA A 64 -16.09 1.39 -2.55
N VAL A 65 -17.08 2.03 -1.95
CA VAL A 65 -18.39 2.28 -2.57
C VAL A 65 -18.26 3.20 -3.79
N ALA A 66 -17.53 4.31 -3.66
CA ALA A 66 -17.38 5.29 -4.74
C ALA A 66 -16.68 4.71 -5.98
N LEU A 67 -15.78 3.74 -5.77
CA LEU A 67 -15.04 3.08 -6.85
C LEU A 67 -15.70 1.77 -7.32
N ASP A 68 -16.82 1.36 -6.71
CA ASP A 68 -17.51 0.07 -6.89
C ASP A 68 -16.55 -1.11 -6.79
N LEU A 69 -16.10 -1.42 -5.58
CA LEU A 69 -14.76 -1.96 -5.40
C LEU A 69 -14.89 -2.86 -4.14
N PRO A 70 -14.51 -4.17 -4.15
CA PRO A 70 -14.79 -5.10 -3.05
C PRO A 70 -14.11 -4.70 -1.73
N VAL A 71 -14.29 -5.44 -0.65
CA VAL A 71 -13.53 -5.27 0.61
C VAL A 71 -13.07 -6.63 1.12
N LEU A 72 -11.81 -6.74 1.54
CA LEU A 72 -11.34 -7.88 2.32
C LEU A 72 -10.79 -7.44 3.64
N LEU A 73 -11.34 -8.06 4.67
CA LEU A 73 -10.97 -7.83 6.04
C LEU A 73 -9.74 -8.64 6.39
N VAL A 74 -8.71 -7.98 6.90
CA VAL A 74 -7.58 -8.62 7.56
C VAL A 74 -7.78 -8.48 9.07
N ILE A 75 -8.14 -9.56 9.76
CA ILE A 75 -8.60 -9.50 11.15
C ILE A 75 -7.55 -10.12 12.07
N ASP A 76 -7.08 -9.38 13.07
CA ASP A 76 -6.31 -9.95 14.18
C ASP A 76 -7.19 -10.89 15.01
N VAL A 77 -6.88 -12.19 14.97
CA VAL A 77 -7.63 -13.21 15.69
C VAL A 77 -7.02 -13.56 17.05
N SER A 78 -6.10 -12.75 17.57
CA SER A 78 -5.44 -13.00 18.84
C SER A 78 -6.44 -13.16 19.98
N GLY A 79 -6.45 -14.35 20.59
CA GLY A 79 -7.33 -14.64 21.73
C GLY A 79 -8.79 -14.88 21.37
N ILE A 80 -9.18 -14.85 20.09
CA ILE A 80 -10.56 -15.09 19.66
C ILE A 80 -10.71 -16.38 18.85
N THR A 81 -11.89 -16.99 18.95
CA THR A 81 -12.31 -18.12 18.11
C THR A 81 -13.71 -17.84 17.59
N ARG A 82 -14.75 -18.21 18.34
CA ARG A 82 -16.15 -17.91 17.98
C ARG A 82 -16.46 -16.41 17.90
N GLY A 83 -15.68 -15.57 18.59
CA GLY A 83 -15.83 -14.11 18.58
C GLY A 83 -15.70 -13.46 17.20
N ILE A 84 -15.10 -14.15 16.21
CA ILE A 84 -15.05 -13.66 14.84
C ILE A 84 -16.45 -13.57 14.18
N ALA A 85 -17.39 -14.43 14.58
CA ALA A 85 -18.72 -14.47 13.99
C ALA A 85 -19.52 -13.16 14.24
N PRO A 86 -19.70 -12.67 15.48
CA PRO A 86 -20.37 -11.39 15.71
C PRO A 86 -19.60 -10.20 15.15
N LEU A 87 -18.26 -10.28 15.05
CA LEU A 87 -17.45 -9.24 14.42
C LEU A 87 -17.76 -9.12 12.92
N LEU A 88 -17.70 -10.24 12.19
CA LEU A 88 -18.05 -10.27 10.77
C LEU A 88 -19.53 -9.91 10.53
N ALA A 89 -20.44 -10.34 11.41
CA ALA A 89 -21.84 -9.95 11.33
C ALA A 89 -22.02 -8.42 11.51
N GLY A 90 -21.22 -7.79 12.38
CA GLY A 90 -21.18 -6.35 12.52
C GLY A 90 -20.73 -5.66 11.23
N TYR A 91 -19.58 -6.06 10.67
CA TYR A 91 -19.06 -5.47 9.44
C TYR A 91 -19.99 -5.65 8.24
N THR A 92 -20.52 -6.86 8.05
CA THR A 92 -21.43 -7.18 6.93
C THR A 92 -22.82 -6.58 7.09
N GLY A 93 -23.26 -6.29 8.31
CA GLY A 93 -24.57 -5.72 8.60
C GLY A 93 -24.59 -4.21 8.81
N PHE A 94 -23.43 -3.55 8.83
CA PHE A 94 -23.34 -2.12 9.16
C PHE A 94 -23.73 -1.23 7.98
N ASP A 95 -23.10 -1.44 6.83
CA ASP A 95 -23.34 -0.69 5.60
C ASP A 95 -23.62 -1.67 4.44
N PRO A 96 -24.86 -1.71 3.90
CA PRO A 96 -25.22 -2.64 2.84
C PRO A 96 -24.60 -2.31 1.48
N ASP A 97 -24.07 -1.09 1.29
CA ASP A 97 -23.43 -0.69 0.03
C ASP A 97 -21.98 -1.19 -0.04
N VAL A 98 -21.38 -1.60 1.09
CA VAL A 98 -20.02 -2.14 1.15
C VAL A 98 -20.00 -3.64 0.85
N HIS A 99 -19.36 -4.01 -0.26
CA HIS A 99 -19.22 -5.41 -0.66
C HIS A 99 -18.01 -6.09 0.00
N ILE A 100 -18.21 -6.69 1.18
CA ILE A 100 -17.18 -7.52 1.81
C ILE A 100 -17.09 -8.87 1.08
N ALA A 101 -15.98 -9.09 0.40
CA ALA A 101 -15.73 -10.21 -0.49
C ALA A 101 -14.98 -11.38 0.17
N GLY A 102 -14.37 -11.18 1.34
CA GLY A 102 -13.71 -12.25 2.08
C GLY A 102 -12.93 -11.78 3.31
N VAL A 103 -12.23 -12.73 3.93
CA VAL A 103 -11.42 -12.47 5.13
C VAL A 103 -10.07 -13.19 5.09
N ILE A 104 -9.03 -12.51 5.58
CA ILE A 104 -7.74 -13.11 5.96
C ILE A 104 -7.62 -13.05 7.49
N LEU A 105 -7.26 -14.18 8.09
CA LEU A 105 -7.04 -14.30 9.53
C LEU A 105 -5.58 -13.94 9.83
N ASN A 106 -5.34 -12.96 10.70
CA ASN A 106 -4.00 -12.53 11.07
C ASN A 106 -3.66 -12.92 12.52
N ARG A 107 -2.38 -13.20 12.79
CA ARG A 107 -1.84 -13.58 14.12
C ARG A 107 -2.49 -14.83 14.70
N VAL A 108 -2.77 -15.81 13.84
CA VAL A 108 -3.28 -17.13 14.23
C VAL A 108 -2.23 -17.86 15.09
N ALA A 109 -2.63 -18.33 16.27
CA ALA A 109 -1.74 -18.98 17.23
C ALA A 109 -1.34 -20.41 16.83
N GLY A 110 -2.07 -21.03 15.89
CA GLY A 110 -1.74 -22.34 15.33
C GLY A 110 -2.94 -23.09 14.75
N PRO A 111 -2.74 -24.31 14.22
CA PRO A 111 -3.72 -25.04 13.42
C PRO A 111 -5.06 -25.30 14.12
N ARG A 112 -5.01 -25.52 15.45
CA ARG A 112 -6.21 -25.73 16.27
C ARG A 112 -7.09 -24.49 16.33
N GLN A 113 -6.49 -23.30 16.40
CA GLN A 113 -7.24 -22.05 16.41
C GLN A 113 -7.82 -21.79 15.02
N GLU A 114 -7.00 -21.95 13.98
CA GLU A 114 -7.43 -21.78 12.59
C GLU A 114 -8.65 -22.64 12.26
N SER A 115 -8.60 -23.94 12.58
CA SER A 115 -9.71 -24.86 12.34
C SER A 115 -11.01 -24.40 13.01
N LYS A 116 -10.92 -23.86 14.23
CA LYS A 116 -12.09 -23.32 14.95
C LYS A 116 -12.60 -22.01 14.34
N LEU A 117 -11.70 -21.15 13.87
CA LEU A 117 -12.07 -19.90 13.21
C LEU A 117 -12.77 -20.18 11.89
N ARG A 118 -12.20 -21.03 11.04
CA ARG A 118 -12.82 -21.45 9.76
C ARG A 118 -14.20 -22.07 9.98
N ALA A 119 -14.32 -23.02 10.91
CA ALA A 119 -15.61 -23.63 11.25
C ALA A 119 -16.62 -22.63 11.81
N ALA A 120 -16.18 -21.61 12.56
CA ALA A 120 -17.07 -20.56 13.03
C ALA A 120 -17.54 -19.67 11.89
N ILE A 121 -16.65 -19.27 10.98
CA ILE A 121 -16.99 -18.45 9.81
C ILE A 121 -17.99 -19.21 8.93
N GLU A 122 -17.65 -20.42 8.49
CA GLU A 122 -18.52 -21.29 7.67
C GLU A 122 -19.91 -21.51 8.28
N ARG A 123 -20.00 -21.56 9.62
CA ARG A 123 -21.27 -21.80 10.31
C ARG A 123 -22.19 -20.57 10.37
N TYR A 124 -21.62 -19.37 10.39
CA TYR A 124 -22.32 -18.12 10.72
C TYR A 124 -22.22 -17.04 9.65
N SER A 125 -21.44 -17.25 8.59
CA SER A 125 -21.20 -16.31 7.50
C SER A 125 -20.86 -17.07 6.22
N ASP A 126 -21.20 -16.50 5.07
CA ASP A 126 -20.85 -17.04 3.75
C ASP A 126 -19.52 -16.48 3.22
N LEU A 127 -18.78 -15.71 4.03
CA LEU A 127 -17.52 -15.10 3.62
C LEU A 127 -16.41 -16.15 3.46
N PRO A 128 -15.73 -16.18 2.31
CA PRO A 128 -14.60 -17.08 2.12
C PRO A 128 -13.40 -16.64 2.97
N VAL A 129 -12.73 -17.62 3.57
CA VAL A 129 -11.47 -17.40 4.30
C VAL A 129 -10.31 -17.64 3.34
N LEU A 130 -9.75 -16.55 2.82
CA LEU A 130 -8.73 -16.59 1.76
C LEU A 130 -7.31 -16.78 2.28
N GLY A 131 -7.11 -16.68 3.59
CA GLY A 131 -5.79 -16.92 4.18
C GLY A 131 -5.78 -16.92 5.70
N ALA A 132 -4.70 -17.48 6.25
CA ALA A 132 -4.47 -17.55 7.69
C ALA A 132 -2.99 -17.36 8.00
N ILE A 133 -2.62 -16.13 8.38
CA ILE A 133 -1.26 -15.75 8.72
C ILE A 133 -1.01 -16.05 10.20
N GLY A 134 0.02 -16.84 10.46
CA GLY A 134 0.46 -17.20 11.79
C GLY A 134 1.03 -16.02 12.57
N ARG A 135 1.26 -16.22 13.87
CA ARG A 135 2.10 -15.30 14.64
C ARG A 135 3.54 -15.50 14.25
N ASP A 136 4.15 -14.45 13.72
CA ASP A 136 5.55 -14.44 13.39
C ASP A 136 6.20 -13.13 13.87
N PRO A 137 7.19 -13.18 14.78
CA PRO A 137 7.93 -12.00 15.21
C PRO A 137 8.69 -11.30 14.08
N THR A 138 9.04 -12.01 12.99
CA THR A 138 9.74 -11.41 11.84
C THR A 138 8.87 -10.44 11.05
N LEU A 139 7.54 -10.56 11.18
CA LEU A 139 6.55 -9.67 10.57
C LEU A 139 6.32 -8.38 11.36
N VAL A 140 7.00 -8.18 12.50
CA VAL A 140 6.87 -6.96 13.30
C VAL A 140 7.69 -5.84 12.66
N ILE A 141 7.02 -4.77 12.25
CA ILE A 141 7.68 -3.56 11.75
C ILE A 141 7.85 -2.59 12.91
N GLU A 142 9.08 -2.10 13.11
CA GLU A 142 9.37 -1.15 14.18
C GLU A 142 8.75 0.23 13.90
N GLU A 143 8.09 0.78 14.90
CA GLU A 143 7.59 2.15 14.89
C GLU A 143 8.55 3.07 15.67
N ARG A 144 8.78 4.27 15.15
CA ARG A 144 9.42 5.39 15.86
C ARG A 144 8.42 6.52 16.06
N HIS A 145 8.81 7.52 16.86
CA HIS A 145 8.06 8.68 17.35
C HIS A 145 7.01 9.31 16.42
N LEU A 146 7.12 9.12 15.11
CA LEU A 146 6.25 9.71 14.10
C LEU A 146 5.75 8.72 13.02
N GLY A 147 6.03 7.42 13.11
CA GLY A 147 5.60 6.42 12.11
C GLY A 147 6.58 5.27 11.94
N LEU A 148 6.42 4.50 10.86
CA LEU A 148 7.35 3.42 10.52
C LEU A 148 8.70 4.00 10.09
N VAL A 149 9.78 3.27 10.37
CA VAL A 149 11.11 3.61 9.83
C VAL A 149 11.07 3.47 8.31
N PRO A 150 11.37 4.53 7.56
CA PRO A 150 11.42 4.47 6.11
C PRO A 150 12.53 3.51 5.61
N GLY A 151 12.25 2.69 4.60
CA GLY A 151 13.18 1.75 3.98
C GLY A 151 14.39 2.35 3.26
N ASN A 152 14.45 3.67 2.98
CA ASN A 152 15.69 4.34 2.56
C ASN A 152 16.61 4.57 3.76
N GLU A 153 16.06 4.59 4.97
CA GLU A 153 16.83 4.66 6.22
C GLU A 153 17.26 3.28 6.71
N ASP A 154 16.58 2.21 6.28
CA ASP A 154 16.80 0.85 6.76
C ASP A 154 17.40 -0.07 5.67
N PRO A 155 18.71 -0.36 5.74
CA PRO A 155 19.39 -1.24 4.79
C PRO A 155 18.83 -2.67 4.72
N GLY A 156 18.10 -3.12 5.75
CA GLY A 156 17.47 -4.43 5.81
C GLY A 156 16.04 -4.47 5.28
N ALA A 157 15.49 -3.35 4.80
CA ALA A 157 14.11 -3.25 4.34
C ALA A 157 13.78 -4.26 3.23
N SER A 158 14.61 -4.35 2.19
CA SER A 158 14.37 -5.28 1.07
C SER A 158 14.33 -6.74 1.52
N ALA A 159 15.24 -7.15 2.39
CA ALA A 159 15.29 -8.51 2.90
C ALA A 159 14.04 -8.85 3.74
N ARG A 160 13.58 -7.93 4.58
CA ARG A 160 12.33 -8.12 5.35
C ARG A 160 11.11 -8.17 4.45
N ILE A 161 11.07 -7.36 3.39
CA ILE A 161 9.98 -7.40 2.39
C ILE A 161 9.91 -8.78 1.74
N GLU A 162 11.05 -9.34 1.32
CA GLU A 162 11.10 -10.70 0.74
C GLU A 162 10.66 -11.78 1.74
N GLU A 163 10.98 -11.62 3.03
CA GLU A 163 10.55 -12.54 4.08
C GLU A 163 9.04 -12.48 4.29
N VAL A 164 8.47 -11.28 4.40
CA VAL A 164 7.02 -11.06 4.49
C VAL A 164 6.32 -11.67 3.28
N ALA A 165 6.83 -11.45 2.07
CA ALA A 165 6.26 -11.98 0.84
C ALA A 165 6.14 -13.52 0.89
N LYS A 166 7.21 -14.21 1.27
CA LYS A 166 7.21 -15.68 1.40
C LYS A 166 6.17 -16.18 2.40
N VAL A 167 6.04 -15.50 3.54
CA VAL A 167 5.03 -15.86 4.54
C VAL A 167 3.64 -15.72 3.95
N VAL A 168 3.35 -14.60 3.28
CA VAL A 168 2.03 -14.35 2.72
C VAL A 168 1.69 -15.29 1.57
N GLU A 169 2.61 -15.50 0.62
CA GLU A 169 2.47 -16.48 -0.47
C GLU A 169 2.16 -17.89 0.04
N SER A 170 2.72 -18.28 1.19
CA SER A 170 2.47 -19.59 1.78
C SER A 170 1.15 -19.70 2.55
N ALA A 171 0.57 -18.56 2.96
CA ALA A 171 -0.53 -18.51 3.92
C ALA A 171 -1.86 -17.98 3.33
N VAL A 172 -1.81 -17.38 2.14
CA VAL A 172 -2.95 -16.71 1.49
C VAL A 172 -3.09 -17.24 0.06
N ASP A 173 -4.33 -17.55 -0.33
CA ASP A 173 -4.70 -17.91 -1.69
C ASP A 173 -4.71 -16.66 -2.58
N LEU A 174 -3.54 -16.33 -3.13
CA LEU A 174 -3.36 -15.13 -3.95
C LEU A 174 -4.19 -15.14 -5.21
N ASP A 175 -4.39 -16.31 -5.81
CA ASP A 175 -5.19 -16.44 -7.03
C ASP A 175 -6.67 -16.15 -6.74
N ALA A 176 -7.21 -16.65 -5.61
CA ALA A 176 -8.59 -16.35 -5.21
C ALA A 176 -8.76 -14.87 -4.87
N VAL A 177 -7.78 -14.27 -4.20
CA VAL A 177 -7.75 -12.85 -3.87
C VAL A 177 -7.73 -12.02 -5.17
N LEU A 178 -6.90 -12.38 -6.15
CA LEU A 178 -6.87 -11.79 -7.51
C LEU A 178 -8.09 -12.13 -8.38
N ALA A 179 -8.95 -13.06 -7.97
CA ALA A 179 -10.18 -13.36 -8.69
C ALA A 179 -11.34 -12.47 -8.22
N LEU A 180 -11.30 -11.95 -6.99
CA LEU A 180 -12.32 -11.03 -6.44
C LEU A 180 -12.42 -9.71 -7.22
N THR A 181 -11.40 -9.40 -8.02
CA THR A 181 -11.26 -8.20 -8.86
C THR A 181 -11.90 -8.35 -10.23
N LYS A 182 -12.00 -9.60 -10.70
CA LYS A 182 -12.23 -9.90 -12.12
C LYS A 182 -13.72 -9.85 -12.40
N GLY A 183 -14.15 -8.80 -13.10
CA GLY A 183 -15.54 -8.65 -13.57
C GLY A 183 -16.23 -7.37 -13.17
N GLN A 184 -15.57 -6.49 -12.40
CA GLN A 184 -16.05 -5.13 -12.24
C GLN A 184 -15.90 -4.39 -13.56
N PRO A 185 -16.97 -3.75 -14.09
CA PRO A 185 -16.82 -2.92 -15.27
C PRO A 185 -15.75 -1.90 -14.94
N ASN A 186 -14.73 -1.77 -15.79
CA ASN A 186 -13.80 -0.63 -15.73
C ASN A 186 -14.70 0.61 -15.63
N THR A 187 -14.85 1.16 -14.42
CA THR A 187 -15.51 2.43 -14.21
C THR A 187 -14.73 3.35 -15.12
N THR A 188 -15.42 3.80 -16.19
CA THR A 188 -14.86 4.49 -17.34
C THR A 188 -13.73 5.34 -16.83
N ALA A 189 -12.48 5.01 -17.19
CA ALA A 189 -11.30 5.71 -16.68
C ALA A 189 -11.64 7.20 -16.70
N GLY A 190 -11.91 7.76 -15.51
CA GLY A 190 -12.20 9.18 -15.38
C GLY A 190 -11.08 9.88 -16.13
N PRO A 191 -11.36 10.99 -16.86
CA PRO A 191 -10.46 11.53 -17.87
C PRO A 191 -9.04 11.45 -17.32
N VAL A 192 -8.25 10.51 -17.85
CA VAL A 192 -6.84 10.39 -17.49
C VAL A 192 -6.35 11.79 -17.76
N PHE A 193 -5.89 12.51 -16.74
CA PHE A 193 -5.34 13.84 -16.93
C PHE A 193 -4.32 13.68 -18.03
N ALA A 194 -4.68 14.11 -19.23
CA ALA A 194 -3.93 13.75 -20.41
C ALA A 194 -2.56 14.37 -20.17
N ALA A 195 -1.53 13.52 -20.05
CA ALA A 195 -0.20 14.01 -19.84
C ALA A 195 0.05 15.09 -20.91
N PRO A 196 0.46 16.30 -20.51
CA PRO A 196 0.65 17.37 -21.48
C PRO A 196 1.58 16.86 -22.58
N PRO A 197 1.29 17.17 -23.86
CA PRO A 197 2.06 16.64 -24.97
C PRO A 197 3.54 16.96 -24.75
N ARG A 198 4.38 15.93 -24.85
CA ARG A 198 5.83 16.06 -24.63
C ARG A 198 6.37 17.17 -25.53
N PRO A 199 7.12 18.14 -25.00
CA PRO A 199 7.68 19.21 -25.82
C PRO A 199 8.50 18.63 -26.97
N THR A 200 8.14 18.97 -28.22
CA THR A 200 8.85 18.51 -29.43
C THR A 200 10.05 19.40 -29.78
N GLY A 201 10.43 20.31 -28.88
CA GLY A 201 11.52 21.27 -29.09
C GLY A 201 12.88 20.59 -29.06
N LYS A 202 13.81 21.04 -29.92
CA LYS A 202 15.21 20.55 -29.98
C LYS A 202 16.12 21.11 -28.86
N GLY A 203 15.53 21.62 -27.77
CA GLY A 203 16.28 22.17 -26.64
C GLY A 203 16.95 21.05 -25.83
N LEU A 204 18.00 21.39 -25.08
CA LEU A 204 18.53 20.50 -24.04
C LEU A 204 17.44 20.25 -22.98
N PRO A 205 17.32 19.04 -22.42
CA PRO A 205 16.37 18.77 -21.36
C PRO A 205 16.69 19.64 -20.14
N VAL A 206 15.65 20.16 -19.48
CA VAL A 206 15.81 20.85 -18.19
C VAL A 206 16.24 19.80 -17.16
N ARG A 207 17.37 20.02 -16.50
CA ARG A 207 17.91 19.10 -15.49
C ARG A 207 17.43 19.51 -14.12
N ILE A 208 16.73 18.64 -13.42
CA ILE A 208 16.17 18.91 -12.09
C ILE A 208 16.90 18.03 -11.08
N GLY A 209 17.62 18.64 -10.15
CA GLY A 209 18.27 17.95 -9.05
C GLY A 209 17.26 17.49 -8.00
N ILE A 210 17.25 16.21 -7.66
CA ILE A 210 16.35 15.63 -6.65
C ILE A 210 17.14 15.17 -5.43
N ALA A 211 16.83 15.71 -4.26
CA ALA A 211 17.43 15.27 -3.00
C ALA A 211 17.00 13.83 -2.71
N ARG A 212 17.91 12.85 -2.73
CA ARG A 212 17.53 11.44 -2.60
C ARG A 212 18.55 10.67 -1.78
N ASP A 213 18.28 10.57 -0.49
CA ASP A 213 19.16 9.97 0.51
C ASP A 213 18.33 9.50 1.72
N ARG A 214 18.99 9.33 2.88
CA ARG A 214 18.34 8.92 4.15
C ARG A 214 17.49 10.04 4.75
N ALA A 215 17.89 11.29 4.59
CA ALA A 215 17.17 12.46 5.09
C ALA A 215 15.99 12.85 4.20
N PHE A 216 16.10 12.68 2.87
CA PHE A 216 15.08 13.05 1.89
C PHE A 216 14.71 11.86 0.99
N GLY A 217 13.49 11.37 1.14
CA GLY A 217 13.00 10.21 0.38
C GLY A 217 11.50 10.22 0.07
N PHE A 218 10.73 11.20 0.56
CA PHE A 218 9.29 11.22 0.38
C PHE A 218 8.92 12.01 -0.87
N TYR A 219 8.62 11.26 -1.92
CA TYR A 219 8.19 11.76 -3.21
C TYR A 219 6.91 11.05 -3.66
N TYR A 220 6.05 11.77 -4.36
CA TYR A 220 4.98 11.14 -5.13
C TYR A 220 5.58 10.67 -6.46
N PRO A 221 5.51 9.37 -6.80
CA PRO A 221 5.97 8.87 -8.10
C PRO A 221 5.32 9.63 -9.25
N ASP A 222 4.02 9.94 -9.15
CA ASP A 222 3.27 10.69 -10.16
C ASP A 222 3.87 12.08 -10.45
N ASP A 223 4.43 12.77 -9.44
CA ASP A 223 5.11 14.05 -9.64
C ASP A 223 6.41 13.87 -10.43
N LEU A 224 7.16 12.80 -10.14
CA LEU A 224 8.39 12.46 -10.85
C LEU A 224 8.10 12.06 -12.29
N ASP A 225 7.11 11.20 -12.50
CA ASP A 225 6.61 10.79 -13.80
C ASP A 225 6.13 12.02 -14.59
N ALA A 226 5.46 12.99 -13.94
CA ALA A 226 5.03 14.22 -14.58
C ALA A 226 6.22 15.08 -15.08
N PHE A 227 7.30 15.18 -14.29
CA PHE A 227 8.52 15.87 -14.73
C PHE A 227 9.17 15.18 -15.94
N GLU A 228 9.32 13.85 -15.88
CA GLU A 228 9.91 13.08 -16.98
C GLU A 228 9.06 13.13 -18.25
N ASN A 229 7.73 13.03 -18.11
CA ASN A 229 6.77 13.17 -19.21
C ASN A 229 6.77 14.57 -19.81
N ALA A 230 7.04 15.60 -19.01
CA ALA A 230 7.27 16.98 -19.47
C ALA A 230 8.64 17.16 -20.15
N GLY A 231 9.51 16.15 -20.14
CA GLY A 231 10.82 16.14 -20.79
C GLY A 231 11.98 16.62 -19.93
N ALA A 232 11.80 16.73 -18.61
CA ALA A 232 12.89 17.01 -17.69
C ALA A 232 13.78 15.76 -17.49
N GLU A 233 15.06 15.99 -17.19
CA GLU A 233 16.00 14.97 -16.72
C GLU A 233 16.10 15.09 -15.20
N LEU A 234 15.73 14.03 -14.47
CA LEU A 234 15.84 14.01 -13.01
C LEU A 234 17.23 13.50 -12.60
N VAL A 235 17.95 14.32 -11.82
CA VAL A 235 19.32 14.03 -11.39
C VAL A 235 19.34 13.87 -9.86
N PRO A 236 19.36 12.64 -9.32
CA PRO A 236 19.42 12.45 -7.88
C PRO A 236 20.77 12.95 -7.32
N PHE A 237 20.75 13.51 -6.11
CA PHE A 237 21.95 13.87 -5.36
C PHE A 237 21.77 13.57 -3.86
N ASP A 238 22.88 13.37 -3.17
CA ASP A 238 22.92 13.00 -1.75
C ASP A 238 23.20 14.24 -0.90
N THR A 239 22.21 14.68 -0.12
CA THR A 239 22.32 15.88 0.74
C THR A 239 23.26 15.70 1.93
N LEU A 240 23.57 14.46 2.30
CA LEU A 240 24.44 14.13 3.43
C LEU A 240 25.90 13.98 2.99
N ASN A 241 26.14 13.41 1.81
CA ASN A 241 27.48 13.04 1.37
C ASN A 241 28.05 13.91 0.24
N ASP A 242 27.21 14.50 -0.63
CA ASP A 242 27.71 15.28 -1.75
C ASP A 242 28.20 16.65 -1.30
N GLN A 243 29.48 16.94 -1.57
CA GLN A 243 30.09 18.23 -1.21
C GLN A 243 29.60 19.40 -2.08
N ARG A 244 28.97 19.12 -3.21
CA ARG A 244 28.50 20.09 -4.20
C ARG A 244 27.27 19.57 -4.91
N LEU A 245 26.37 20.47 -5.28
CA LEU A 245 25.24 20.14 -6.12
C LEU A 245 25.69 19.70 -7.53
N PRO A 246 24.97 18.76 -8.16
CA PRO A 246 25.17 18.46 -9.57
C PRO A 246 24.86 19.69 -10.44
N GLN A 247 25.35 19.70 -11.69
CA GLN A 247 24.96 20.74 -12.64
C GLN A 247 23.50 20.55 -13.03
N VAL A 248 22.61 21.34 -12.45
CA VAL A 248 21.15 21.26 -12.68
C VAL A 248 20.58 22.66 -12.84
N ASP A 249 19.46 22.76 -13.54
CA ASP A 249 18.74 24.01 -13.82
C ASP A 249 17.75 24.36 -12.71
N GLY A 250 17.37 23.38 -11.88
CA GLY A 250 16.49 23.55 -10.73
C GLY A 250 16.65 22.44 -9.70
N LEU A 251 16.05 22.63 -8.53
CA LEU A 251 16.02 21.66 -7.43
C LEU A 251 14.58 21.30 -7.07
N PHE A 252 14.34 20.03 -6.82
CA PHE A 252 13.11 19.50 -6.25
C PHE A 252 13.46 18.73 -4.98
N ILE A 253 13.10 19.30 -3.83
CA ILE A 253 13.37 18.73 -2.51
C ILE A 253 12.05 18.22 -1.95
N GLY A 254 11.94 16.91 -1.83
CA GLY A 254 10.77 16.22 -1.29
C GLY A 254 10.72 16.27 0.23
N GLY A 255 9.81 15.48 0.79
CA GLY A 255 9.74 15.29 2.23
C GLY A 255 10.79 14.30 2.75
N GLY A 256 10.88 14.23 4.06
CA GLY A 256 11.77 13.32 4.78
C GLY A 256 11.90 13.74 6.24
N PHE A 257 12.92 13.24 6.92
CA PHE A 257 13.22 13.55 8.32
C PHE A 257 14.64 14.10 8.49
N PRO A 258 15.00 15.23 7.86
CA PRO A 258 16.35 15.79 7.94
C PRO A 258 16.77 16.14 9.39
N GLU A 259 15.82 16.38 10.28
CA GLU A 259 16.08 16.61 11.71
C GLU A 259 16.78 15.42 12.41
N CYS A 260 16.63 14.20 11.87
CA CYS A 260 17.29 13.00 12.39
C CYS A 260 18.77 12.90 11.98
N PHE A 261 19.24 13.75 11.06
CA PHE A 261 20.56 13.68 10.45
C PHE A 261 21.36 15.00 10.60
N LEU A 262 20.91 15.93 11.45
CA LEU A 262 21.55 17.24 11.63
C LEU A 262 22.99 17.18 12.19
N GLU A 263 23.37 16.07 12.81
CA GLU A 263 24.72 15.85 13.36
C GLU A 263 25.69 15.16 12.37
N GLU A 264 25.19 14.67 11.22
CA GLU A 264 25.98 14.08 10.14
C GLU A 264 26.57 15.17 9.22
#